data_AF-A0A7C6XMU9-F1
#
_entry.id   AF-A0A7C6XMU9-F1
#
_cell.length_a   1.000
_cell.length_b   1.000
_cell.length_c   1.000
_cell.angle_alpha   90.00
_cell.angle_beta   90.00
_cell.angle_gamma   90.00
#
_symmetry.space_group_name_H-M   'P 1'
#
loop_
_entity.id
_entity.type
_entity.pdbx_description
1 polymer ?
#
loop_
_entity_poly.entity_id
_entity_poly.type
_entity_poly.pdbx_seq_one_letter_code
_entity_poly.pdbx_strand_id
1 'polypeptide(L)'
;MPIRVPAERVRAYTFARQRLAQRPHLDPAQPGADILAIVTGCGPVRASTVLNTYLALWARTEGLTREALESALYHERTLVRLPCMRARLFVVPAADLPAYVQLSQTTLQEELDGLVHGLLANTRGDNGSPLDADTLVPRILEILASRGPSTVQEMAKLLPVLNAPVEADAAGTATSARLGHRLMPALCAQGLLVRAQTRGSWRSDLFSYAPLSSWLPGVQLDAIDPDAALRHIVLAHVAAFGPVSIADIYQWLGGPRRHQVAAAVMRLGSRLARVHITGSPGEYVMLREHLDELLAFHPQGRAVALLPPKDSYVMAYGDRSRFLDAAYRERIVDRAGEAYGTVWLDGAIAGTWSLQLREEHIAVRLFEPWDPEALGLLDEETRRLGRLLDFTALDVSVGLDEAEADDDQATITLPSITVGK
;
A
#
# COMPACT_ATOMS: atom_id res chain seq x y z
N MET A 1 -8.84 -3.56 -35.48
CA MET A 1 -9.27 -4.77 -34.73
C MET A 1 -8.82 -4.62 -33.28
N PRO A 2 -9.59 -5.13 -32.29
CA PRO A 2 -9.11 -5.16 -30.91
C PRO A 2 -7.87 -6.06 -30.82
N ILE A 3 -6.81 -5.57 -30.18
CA ILE A 3 -5.57 -6.32 -29.99
C ILE A 3 -5.86 -7.41 -28.96
N ARG A 4 -5.73 -8.68 -29.37
CA ARG A 4 -5.97 -9.83 -28.50
C ARG A 4 -4.64 -10.32 -27.91
N VAL A 5 -4.60 -10.49 -26.60
CA VAL A 5 -3.41 -10.96 -25.88
C VAL A 5 -3.79 -12.14 -24.97
N PRO A 6 -3.00 -13.24 -24.96
CA PRO A 6 -3.23 -14.35 -24.03
C PRO A 6 -3.14 -13.92 -22.56
N ALA A 7 -4.03 -14.45 -21.70
CA ALA A 7 -4.05 -14.13 -20.27
C ALA A 7 -2.71 -14.41 -19.57
N GLU A 8 -2.04 -15.51 -19.93
CA GLU A 8 -0.73 -15.89 -19.40
C GLU A 8 0.35 -14.84 -19.72
N ARG A 9 0.41 -14.34 -20.96
CA ARG A 9 1.35 -13.28 -21.34
C ARG A 9 1.09 -12.01 -20.55
N VAL A 10 -0.19 -11.62 -20.40
CA VAL A 10 -0.55 -10.45 -19.59
C VAL A 10 -0.12 -10.63 -18.15
N ARG A 11 -0.39 -11.80 -17.54
CA ARG A 11 -0.03 -12.11 -16.16
C ARG A 11 1.48 -12.01 -15.93
N ALA A 12 2.28 -12.64 -16.78
CA ALA A 12 3.72 -12.61 -16.67
C ALA A 12 4.30 -11.20 -16.92
N TYR A 13 3.75 -10.48 -17.90
CA TYR A 13 4.13 -9.10 -18.19
C TYR A 13 3.83 -8.15 -17.01
N THR A 14 2.63 -8.21 -16.43
CA THR A 14 2.27 -7.35 -15.28
C THR A 14 3.11 -7.70 -14.05
N PHE A 15 3.44 -8.98 -13.84
CA PHE A 15 4.34 -9.40 -12.78
C PHE A 15 5.77 -8.86 -12.95
N ALA A 16 6.30 -8.87 -14.19
CA ALA A 16 7.59 -8.28 -14.52
C ALA A 16 7.58 -6.74 -14.40
N ARG A 17 6.53 -6.06 -14.86
CA ARG A 17 6.34 -4.59 -14.71
C ARG A 17 6.27 -4.16 -13.26
N GLN A 18 5.76 -5.02 -12.38
CA GLN A 18 5.79 -4.83 -10.94
C GLN A 18 7.16 -5.10 -10.31
N ARG A 19 8.17 -5.46 -11.11
CA ARG A 19 9.56 -5.80 -10.71
C ARG A 19 9.64 -7.03 -9.81
N LEU A 20 8.69 -7.95 -9.96
CA LEU A 20 8.62 -9.16 -9.13
C LEU A 20 9.30 -10.37 -9.80
N ALA A 21 9.44 -10.35 -11.13
CA ALA A 21 10.24 -11.33 -11.86
C ALA A 21 11.73 -10.97 -11.90
N GLN A 22 12.04 -9.67 -11.99
CA GLN A 22 13.39 -9.13 -12.02
C GLN A 22 13.42 -7.82 -11.23
N ARG A 23 14.35 -7.73 -10.28
CA ARG A 23 14.48 -6.59 -9.37
C ARG A 23 15.66 -5.72 -9.80
N PRO A 24 15.50 -4.40 -9.94
CA PRO A 24 16.63 -3.52 -10.11
C PRO A 24 17.45 -3.46 -8.82
N HIS A 25 18.76 -3.34 -8.97
CA HIS A 25 19.65 -2.93 -7.88
C HIS A 25 19.54 -1.42 -7.68
N LEU A 26 19.55 -0.97 -6.43
CA LEU A 26 19.66 0.45 -6.11
C LEU A 26 21.09 0.95 -6.39
N ASP A 27 21.21 2.11 -7.02
CA ASP A 27 22.44 2.88 -7.12
C ASP A 27 22.79 3.46 -5.74
N PRO A 28 23.93 3.06 -5.13
CA PRO A 28 24.36 3.60 -3.84
C PRO A 28 24.55 5.12 -3.83
N ALA A 29 24.76 5.74 -5.00
CA ALA A 29 24.94 7.19 -5.11
C ALA A 29 23.61 7.97 -5.03
N GLN A 30 22.47 7.35 -5.39
CA GLN A 30 21.17 8.03 -5.45
C GLN A 30 20.00 7.13 -4.97
N PRO A 31 20.10 6.49 -3.80
CA PRO A 31 19.13 5.47 -3.39
C PRO A 31 17.71 6.04 -3.19
N GLY A 32 17.56 7.29 -2.78
CA GLY A 32 16.25 7.95 -2.64
C GLY A 32 15.53 8.15 -3.99
N ALA A 33 16.26 8.51 -5.04
CA ALA A 33 15.74 8.69 -6.38
C ALA A 33 15.28 7.36 -7.01
N ASP A 34 16.03 6.28 -6.78
CA ASP A 34 15.63 4.95 -7.22
C ASP A 34 14.35 4.49 -6.52
N ILE A 35 14.24 4.69 -5.21
CA ILE A 35 13.03 4.36 -4.46
C ILE A 35 11.82 5.15 -5.00
N LEU A 36 11.99 6.43 -5.34
CA LEU A 36 10.97 7.21 -6.02
C LEU A 36 10.58 6.58 -7.38
N ALA A 37 11.56 6.20 -8.21
CA ALA A 37 11.31 5.57 -9.50
C ALA A 37 10.62 4.20 -9.35
N ILE A 38 10.92 3.47 -8.28
CA ILE A 38 10.28 2.21 -7.93
C ILE A 38 8.80 2.43 -7.61
N VAL A 39 8.49 3.33 -6.66
CA VAL A 39 7.10 3.68 -6.29
C VAL A 39 6.33 4.23 -7.50
N THR A 40 6.96 5.08 -8.32
CA THR A 40 6.33 5.61 -9.55
C THR A 40 5.97 4.50 -10.54
N GLY A 41 6.87 3.50 -10.69
CA GLY A 41 6.67 2.40 -11.64
C GLY A 41 5.70 1.31 -11.17
N CYS A 42 5.70 0.94 -9.89
CA CYS A 42 4.82 -0.09 -9.35
C CYS A 42 3.47 0.46 -8.83
N GLY A 43 3.34 1.79 -8.76
CA GLY A 43 2.18 2.49 -8.27
C GLY A 43 2.24 2.76 -6.75
N PRO A 44 1.23 3.48 -6.21
CA PRO A 44 1.16 3.78 -4.78
C PRO A 44 1.36 2.56 -3.91
N VAL A 45 2.30 2.62 -2.96
CA VAL A 45 2.61 1.48 -2.07
C VAL A 45 1.75 1.57 -0.83
N ARG A 46 0.96 0.53 -0.53
CA ARG A 46 0.15 0.51 0.69
C ARG A 46 1.07 0.56 1.91
N ALA A 47 0.74 1.44 2.84
CA ALA A 47 1.53 1.70 4.03
C ALA A 47 0.70 1.44 5.30
N SER A 48 -0.01 0.30 5.33
CA SER A 48 -0.89 -0.05 6.46
C SER A 48 -0.13 -0.07 7.79
N THR A 49 1.13 -0.53 7.75
CA THR A 49 2.14 -0.32 8.78
C THR A 49 3.43 0.17 8.12
N VAL A 50 4.37 0.66 8.93
CA VAL A 50 5.72 1.02 8.45
C VAL A 50 6.42 -0.18 7.84
N LEU A 51 6.41 -1.32 8.53
CA LEU A 51 7.02 -2.55 8.05
C LEU A 51 6.43 -2.99 6.70
N ASN A 52 5.11 -2.84 6.51
CA ASN A 52 4.46 -3.17 5.25
C ASN A 52 5.06 -2.41 4.05
N THR A 53 5.42 -1.14 4.25
CA THR A 53 6.07 -0.32 3.20
C THR A 53 7.43 -0.91 2.82
N TYR A 54 8.23 -1.27 3.82
CA TYR A 54 9.54 -1.89 3.60
C TYR A 54 9.43 -3.23 2.89
N LEU A 55 8.49 -4.09 3.29
CA LEU A 55 8.26 -5.39 2.66
C LEU A 55 7.81 -5.25 1.20
N ALA A 56 6.92 -4.31 0.90
CA ALA A 56 6.42 -4.10 -0.45
C ALA A 56 7.51 -3.59 -1.41
N LEU A 57 8.41 -2.73 -0.91
CA LEU A 57 9.58 -2.28 -1.68
C LEU A 57 10.63 -3.37 -1.80
N TRP A 58 10.93 -4.08 -0.72
CA TRP A 58 11.87 -5.20 -0.71
C TRP A 58 11.51 -6.29 -1.74
N ALA A 59 10.22 -6.55 -1.96
CA ALA A 59 9.78 -7.51 -2.97
C ALA A 59 10.14 -7.07 -4.41
N ARG A 60 10.37 -5.76 -4.63
CA ARG A 60 10.50 -5.10 -5.94
C ARG A 60 11.89 -4.54 -6.21
N THR A 61 12.83 -4.73 -5.29
CA THR A 61 14.16 -4.10 -5.33
C THR A 61 15.22 -5.04 -4.77
N GLU A 62 16.40 -5.04 -5.37
CA GLU A 62 17.56 -5.74 -4.82
C GLU A 62 18.43 -4.74 -4.03
N GLY A 63 18.83 -5.12 -2.82
CA GLY A 63 19.66 -4.27 -1.96
C GLY A 63 18.92 -3.09 -1.28
N LEU A 64 17.63 -3.23 -0.97
CA LEU A 64 16.90 -2.22 -0.19
C LEU A 64 17.59 -1.94 1.16
N THR A 65 17.96 -0.68 1.39
CA THR A 65 18.43 -0.20 2.69
C THR A 65 17.36 0.62 3.39
N ARG A 66 17.48 0.77 4.71
CA ARG A 66 16.54 1.58 5.51
C ARG A 66 16.69 3.05 5.15
N GLU A 67 17.95 3.46 5.04
CA GLU A 67 18.39 4.81 4.72
C GLU A 67 17.87 5.26 3.36
N ALA A 68 17.76 4.35 2.37
CA ALA A 68 17.20 4.67 1.05
C ALA A 68 15.74 5.17 1.15
N LEU A 69 14.90 4.41 1.87
CA LEU A 69 13.49 4.75 2.04
C LEU A 69 13.31 5.97 2.95
N GLU A 70 14.10 6.06 4.03
CA GLU A 70 14.07 7.21 4.94
C GLU A 70 14.54 8.49 4.25
N SER A 71 15.54 8.41 3.35
CA SER A 71 15.97 9.55 2.52
C SER A 71 14.82 10.05 1.67
N ALA A 72 14.19 9.17 0.91
CA ALA A 72 13.08 9.53 0.03
C ALA A 72 11.87 10.11 0.79
N LEU A 73 11.52 9.56 1.97
CA LEU A 73 10.34 9.98 2.73
C LEU A 73 10.57 11.23 3.59
N TYR A 74 11.74 11.35 4.23
CA TYR A 74 11.92 12.27 5.36
C TYR A 74 12.99 13.34 5.13
N HIS A 75 14.03 13.02 4.35
CA HIS A 75 15.12 13.94 4.06
C HIS A 75 14.87 14.71 2.75
N GLU A 76 14.80 14.00 1.63
CA GLU A 76 14.50 14.56 0.30
C GLU A 76 13.01 14.86 0.14
N ARG A 77 12.15 14.10 0.84
CA ARG A 77 10.68 14.24 0.82
C ARG A 77 10.11 14.15 -0.60
N THR A 78 10.77 13.37 -1.45
CA THR A 78 10.29 13.01 -2.79
C THR A 78 9.11 12.04 -2.72
N LEU A 79 9.01 11.31 -1.61
CA LEU A 79 7.87 10.47 -1.26
C LEU A 79 7.16 11.01 -0.02
N VAL A 80 5.86 10.75 0.06
CA VAL A 80 5.03 11.17 1.20
C VAL A 80 4.09 10.04 1.62
N ARG A 81 3.86 9.93 2.93
CA ARG A 81 2.92 8.97 3.51
C ARG A 81 1.64 9.68 3.95
N LEU A 82 0.53 9.38 3.27
CA LEU A 82 -0.78 9.96 3.58
C LEU A 82 -1.95 9.01 3.29
N PRO A 83 -3.14 9.27 3.86
CA PRO A 83 -4.36 8.61 3.45
C PRO A 83 -4.77 9.02 2.03
N CYS A 84 -4.94 8.04 1.14
CA CYS A 84 -5.40 8.25 -0.25
C CYS A 84 -6.67 7.43 -0.49
N MET A 85 -6.62 6.53 -1.49
CA MET A 85 -7.72 5.66 -1.89
C MET A 85 -8.37 4.96 -0.69
N ARG A 86 -9.69 5.08 -0.57
CA ARG A 86 -10.51 4.45 0.48
C ARG A 86 -10.06 4.84 1.91
N ALA A 87 -9.53 6.05 2.07
CA ALA A 87 -8.94 6.54 3.32
C ALA A 87 -7.84 5.62 3.89
N ARG A 88 -7.21 4.77 3.06
CA ARG A 88 -6.11 3.91 3.48
C ARG A 88 -4.79 4.63 3.27
N LEU A 89 -3.81 4.31 4.10
CA LEU A 89 -2.50 4.94 4.04
C LEU A 89 -1.66 4.37 2.90
N PHE A 90 -1.07 5.26 2.11
CA PHE A 90 -0.14 4.92 1.03
C PHE A 90 1.13 5.77 1.12
N VAL A 91 2.19 5.26 0.50
CA VAL A 91 3.34 6.04 0.07
C VAL A 91 3.17 6.36 -1.42
N VAL A 92 3.27 7.64 -1.76
CA VAL A 92 3.14 8.17 -3.12
C VAL A 92 4.22 9.21 -3.40
N PRO A 93 4.53 9.52 -4.67
CA PRO A 93 5.34 10.68 -5.02
C PRO A 93 4.74 11.97 -4.47
N ALA A 94 5.58 12.80 -3.85
CA ALA A 94 5.14 14.10 -3.33
C ALA A 94 4.61 15.02 -4.45
N ALA A 95 5.10 14.86 -5.68
CA ALA A 95 4.60 15.57 -6.86
C ALA A 95 3.15 15.20 -7.22
N ASP A 96 2.69 14.00 -6.86
CA ASP A 96 1.32 13.53 -7.12
C ASP A 96 0.34 13.87 -5.98
N LEU A 97 0.87 14.40 -4.87
CA LEU A 97 0.11 14.70 -3.66
C LEU A 97 -1.12 15.58 -3.91
N PRO A 98 -1.05 16.68 -4.70
CA PRO A 98 -2.23 17.49 -5.00
C PRO A 98 -3.38 16.68 -5.59
N ALA A 99 -3.08 15.77 -6.52
CA ALA A 99 -4.12 14.94 -7.14
C ALA A 99 -4.80 14.03 -6.13
N TYR A 100 -4.04 13.38 -5.25
CA TYR A 100 -4.59 12.48 -4.23
C TYR A 100 -5.44 13.22 -3.18
N VAL A 101 -4.96 14.37 -2.70
CA VAL A 101 -5.72 15.18 -1.75
C VAL A 101 -6.98 15.75 -2.39
N GLN A 102 -6.87 16.30 -3.61
CA GLN A 102 -8.03 16.81 -4.34
C GLN A 102 -9.08 15.73 -4.57
N LEU A 103 -8.66 14.50 -4.90
CA LEU A 103 -9.58 13.37 -5.04
C LEU A 103 -10.28 13.09 -3.70
N SER A 104 -9.52 12.91 -2.61
CA SER A 104 -10.08 12.66 -1.28
C SER A 104 -11.07 13.75 -0.85
N GLN A 105 -10.75 15.03 -1.04
CA GLN A 105 -11.65 16.14 -0.74
C GLN A 105 -12.93 16.06 -1.61
N THR A 106 -12.82 15.77 -2.90
CA THR A 106 -14.02 15.71 -3.74
C THR A 106 -14.94 14.53 -3.44
N THR A 107 -14.42 13.45 -2.86
CA THR A 107 -15.18 12.21 -2.66
C THR A 107 -15.53 11.90 -1.22
N LEU A 108 -14.75 12.41 -0.26
CA LEU A 108 -14.83 12.04 1.16
C LEU A 108 -14.90 13.25 2.10
N GLN A 109 -14.93 14.50 1.60
CA GLN A 109 -14.88 15.68 2.47
C GLN A 109 -16.01 15.70 3.51
N GLU A 110 -17.26 15.47 3.10
CA GLU A 110 -18.40 15.46 4.02
C GLU A 110 -18.25 14.39 5.11
N GLU A 111 -17.74 13.21 4.75
CA GLU A 111 -17.48 12.12 5.70
C GLU A 111 -16.32 12.45 6.65
N LEU A 112 -15.24 13.06 6.14
CA LEU A 112 -14.08 13.47 6.93
C LEU A 112 -14.41 14.63 7.87
N ASP A 113 -15.17 15.61 7.41
CA ASP A 113 -15.65 16.73 8.23
C ASP A 113 -16.62 16.22 9.30
N GLY A 114 -17.56 15.34 8.94
CA GLY A 114 -18.42 14.66 9.88
C GLY A 114 -17.66 13.84 10.92
N LEU A 115 -16.58 13.16 10.52
CA LEU A 115 -15.69 12.44 11.44
C LEU A 115 -14.99 13.40 12.40
N VAL A 116 -14.37 14.47 11.92
CA VAL A 116 -13.67 15.45 12.77
C VAL A 116 -14.65 16.11 13.73
N HIS A 117 -15.77 16.64 13.23
CA HIS A 117 -16.79 17.24 14.07
C HIS A 117 -17.39 16.26 15.07
N GLY A 118 -17.66 15.01 14.66
CA GLY A 118 -18.16 13.97 15.55
C GLY A 118 -17.17 13.61 16.66
N LEU A 119 -15.87 13.48 16.34
CA LEU A 119 -14.82 13.24 17.34
C LEU A 119 -14.77 14.38 18.37
N LEU A 120 -14.85 15.63 17.92
CA LEU A 120 -14.76 16.81 18.80
C LEU A 120 -16.04 17.01 19.62
N ALA A 121 -17.22 16.76 19.04
CA ALA A 121 -18.51 16.84 19.72
C ALA A 121 -18.66 15.77 20.82
N ASN A 122 -18.08 14.58 20.58
CA ASN A 122 -18.06 13.44 21.51
C ASN A 122 -16.86 13.46 22.46
N THR A 123 -16.09 14.56 22.50
CA THR A 123 -15.00 14.72 23.46
C THR A 123 -15.28 15.92 24.35
N ARG A 124 -15.11 15.76 25.65
CA ARG A 124 -15.27 16.84 26.63
C ARG A 124 -13.94 17.53 26.87
N GLY A 125 -13.92 18.85 26.74
CA GLY A 125 -12.80 19.68 27.19
C GLY A 125 -12.75 19.82 28.71
N ASP A 126 -11.73 20.53 29.21
CA ASP A 126 -11.49 20.72 30.64
C ASP A 126 -12.68 21.39 31.37
N ASN A 127 -13.47 22.19 30.65
CA ASN A 127 -14.67 22.87 31.15
C ASN A 127 -15.96 22.05 30.95
N GLY A 128 -15.87 20.79 30.50
CA GLY A 128 -17.00 19.91 30.23
C GLY A 128 -17.76 20.21 28.93
N SER A 129 -17.39 21.25 28.17
CA SER A 129 -18.04 21.60 26.90
C SER A 129 -17.46 20.78 25.73
N PRO A 130 -18.22 20.59 24.63
CA PRO A 130 -17.70 20.05 23.39
C PRO A 130 -16.52 20.88 22.87
N LEU A 131 -15.61 20.21 22.15
CA LEU A 131 -14.48 20.88 21.52
C LEU A 131 -14.88 21.51 20.20
N ASP A 132 -14.26 22.64 19.90
CA ASP A 132 -14.46 23.37 18.65
C ASP A 132 -13.29 23.14 17.69
N ALA A 133 -13.60 22.75 16.45
CA ALA A 133 -12.64 22.50 15.39
C ALA A 133 -11.90 23.78 15.00
N ASP A 134 -12.63 24.91 14.93
CA ASP A 134 -12.11 26.20 14.49
C ASP A 134 -11.10 26.78 15.49
N THR A 135 -11.11 26.28 16.72
CA THR A 135 -10.14 26.63 17.75
C THR A 135 -9.00 25.60 17.86
N LEU A 136 -9.32 24.31 17.93
CA LEU A 136 -8.33 23.27 18.24
C LEU A 136 -7.40 22.97 17.06
N VAL A 137 -7.93 22.92 15.82
CA VAL A 137 -7.15 22.55 14.64
C VAL A 137 -6.08 23.61 14.34
N PRO A 138 -6.37 24.93 14.30
CA PRO A 138 -5.34 25.94 14.13
C PRO A 138 -4.26 25.89 15.22
N ARG A 139 -4.66 25.62 16.47
CA ARG A 139 -3.70 25.50 17.58
C ARG A 139 -2.75 24.30 17.42
N ILE A 140 -3.26 23.15 16.95
CA ILE A 140 -2.42 21.99 16.62
C ILE A 140 -1.41 22.36 15.53
N LEU A 141 -1.87 23.01 14.45
CA LEU A 141 -1.02 23.41 13.33
C LEU A 141 0.08 24.39 13.77
N GLU A 142 -0.27 25.40 14.58
CA GLU A 142 0.66 26.39 15.12
C GLU A 142 1.77 25.75 15.98
N ILE A 143 1.39 24.85 16.89
CA ILE A 143 2.35 24.15 17.76
C ILE A 143 3.31 23.30 16.92
N LEU A 144 2.80 22.55 15.94
CA LEU A 144 3.66 21.71 15.11
C LEU A 144 4.54 22.53 14.16
N ALA A 145 4.05 23.66 13.63
CA ALA A 145 4.83 24.56 12.80
C ALA A 145 6.00 25.19 13.56
N SER A 146 5.79 25.55 14.83
CA SER A 146 6.80 26.18 15.68
C SER A 146 7.79 25.19 16.30
N ARG A 147 7.33 24.02 16.74
CA ARG A 147 8.16 23.02 17.42
C ARG A 147 8.80 22.01 16.47
N GLY A 148 8.21 21.81 15.30
CA GLY A 148 8.55 20.73 14.38
C GLY A 148 7.82 19.41 14.67
N PRO A 149 8.14 18.35 13.90
CA PRO A 149 7.41 17.10 13.92
C PRO A 149 7.30 16.46 15.31
N SER A 150 6.06 16.25 15.76
CA SER A 150 5.76 15.73 17.11
C SER A 150 4.78 14.56 17.08
N THR A 151 5.00 13.57 17.95
CA THR A 151 4.07 12.46 18.17
C THR A 151 2.80 12.91 18.88
N VAL A 152 1.75 12.09 18.84
CA VAL A 152 0.50 12.33 19.61
C VAL A 152 0.80 12.55 21.10
N GLN A 153 1.70 11.77 21.69
CA GLN A 153 2.05 11.88 23.10
C GLN A 153 2.79 13.17 23.41
N GLU A 154 3.72 13.60 22.56
CA GLU A 154 4.43 14.88 22.72
C GLU A 154 3.49 16.08 22.55
N MET A 155 2.53 15.97 21.63
CA MET A 155 1.47 16.96 21.46
C MET A 155 0.53 16.99 22.66
N ALA A 156 0.17 15.84 23.22
CA ALA A 156 -0.72 15.75 24.37
C ALA A 156 -0.10 16.30 25.68
N LYS A 157 1.23 16.47 25.76
CA LYS A 157 1.87 17.21 26.85
C LYS A 157 1.61 18.71 26.78
N LEU A 158 1.40 19.25 25.57
CA LEU A 158 1.13 20.67 25.31
C LEU A 158 -0.36 20.97 25.21
N LEU A 159 -1.13 20.03 24.68
CA LEU A 159 -2.57 20.07 24.54
C LEU A 159 -3.16 18.84 25.26
N PRO A 160 -3.32 18.88 26.60
CA PRO A 160 -3.82 17.75 27.40
C PRO A 160 -5.13 17.15 26.89
N VAL A 161 -5.98 17.97 26.27
CA VAL A 161 -7.23 17.56 25.61
C VAL A 161 -7.05 16.44 24.59
N LEU A 162 -5.88 16.29 23.97
CA LEU A 162 -5.61 15.18 23.04
C LEU A 162 -5.58 13.80 23.74
N ASN A 163 -5.42 13.77 25.06
CA ASN A 163 -5.55 12.54 25.86
C ASN A 163 -6.99 12.27 26.32
N ALA A 164 -7.94 13.18 26.08
CA ALA A 164 -9.32 12.99 26.49
C ALA A 164 -9.90 11.75 25.79
N PRO A 165 -10.66 10.91 26.52
CA PRO A 165 -11.38 9.80 25.93
C PRO A 165 -12.46 10.35 24.98
N VAL A 166 -12.59 9.73 23.82
CA VAL A 166 -13.74 9.97 22.95
C VAL A 166 -14.90 9.13 23.47
N GLU A 167 -16.02 9.78 23.83
CA GLU A 167 -17.24 9.07 24.23
C GLU A 167 -17.70 8.17 23.07
N ALA A 168 -18.15 6.95 23.39
CA ALA A 168 -18.58 6.00 22.37
C ALA A 168 -19.77 6.56 21.57
N ASP A 169 -19.81 6.28 20.27
CA ASP A 169 -21.03 6.50 19.49
C ASP A 169 -22.13 5.52 19.94
N ALA A 170 -23.37 5.79 19.51
CA ALA A 170 -24.54 4.95 19.82
C ALA A 170 -24.40 3.48 19.33
N ALA A 171 -23.38 3.17 18.51
CA ALA A 171 -23.07 1.84 18.00
C ALA A 171 -22.08 1.05 18.88
N GLY A 172 -21.57 1.64 19.97
CA GLY A 172 -20.81 0.92 21.01
C GLY A 172 -19.43 0.42 20.57
N THR A 173 -18.89 0.88 19.44
CA THR A 173 -17.57 0.44 18.93
C THR A 173 -16.46 1.44 19.24
N ALA A 174 -16.20 1.66 20.53
CA ALA A 174 -15.02 2.39 20.96
C ALA A 174 -14.26 1.62 22.06
N THR A 175 -13.24 0.88 21.65
CA THR A 175 -12.13 0.52 22.53
C THR A 175 -11.36 1.80 22.86
N SER A 176 -11.58 2.38 24.05
CA SER A 176 -10.81 3.46 24.70
C SER A 176 -9.82 4.22 23.79
N ALA A 177 -10.33 4.95 22.79
CA ALA A 177 -9.49 5.69 21.87
C ALA A 177 -9.40 7.13 22.38
N ARG A 178 -8.18 7.60 22.68
CA ARG A 178 -7.95 9.02 23.02
C ARG A 178 -8.09 9.88 21.77
N LEU A 179 -8.61 11.10 21.93
CA LEU A 179 -8.88 12.04 20.84
C LEU A 179 -7.71 12.16 19.85
N GLY A 180 -6.50 12.40 20.35
CA GLY A 180 -5.32 12.62 19.49
C GLY A 180 -4.99 11.45 18.57
N HIS A 181 -5.25 10.20 18.98
CA HIS A 181 -4.99 9.03 18.15
C HIS A 181 -6.00 8.87 16.99
N ARG A 182 -7.16 9.54 17.06
CA ARG A 182 -8.17 9.57 15.98
C ARG A 182 -8.14 10.86 15.18
N LEU A 183 -7.97 11.99 15.86
CA LEU A 183 -7.96 13.32 15.24
C LEU A 183 -6.75 13.51 14.32
N MET A 184 -5.54 13.14 14.76
CA MET A 184 -4.33 13.41 13.96
C MET A 184 -4.32 12.68 12.61
N PRO A 185 -4.69 11.38 12.51
CA PRO A 185 -4.89 10.73 11.22
C PRO A 185 -6.01 11.35 10.36
N ALA A 186 -7.11 11.81 10.97
CA ALA A 186 -8.19 12.48 10.24
C ALA A 186 -7.73 13.80 9.62
N LEU A 187 -6.95 14.60 10.36
CA LEU A 187 -6.32 15.81 9.83
C LEU A 187 -5.31 15.52 8.70
N CYS A 188 -4.65 14.35 8.71
CA CYS A 188 -3.87 13.90 7.56
C CYS A 188 -4.74 13.59 6.33
N ALA A 189 -5.91 12.98 6.54
CA ALA A 189 -6.84 12.67 5.46
C ALA A 189 -7.46 13.93 4.83
N GLN A 190 -7.62 15.01 5.62
CA GLN A 190 -8.01 16.34 5.13
C GLN A 190 -6.88 17.12 4.44
N GLY A 191 -5.64 16.60 4.43
CA GLY A 191 -4.48 17.29 3.86
C GLY A 191 -3.93 18.44 4.72
N LEU A 192 -4.28 18.50 6.00
CA LEU A 192 -3.75 19.50 6.93
C LEU A 192 -2.43 19.06 7.57
N LEU A 193 -2.32 17.77 7.87
CA LEU A 193 -1.13 17.15 8.44
C LEU A 193 -0.52 16.09 7.52
N VAL A 194 0.71 15.71 7.82
CA VAL A 194 1.40 14.56 7.21
C VAL A 194 2.07 13.73 8.30
N ARG A 195 2.19 12.41 8.07
CA ARG A 195 3.04 11.55 8.89
C ARG A 195 4.50 11.83 8.54
N ALA A 196 5.16 12.62 9.36
CA ALA A 196 6.44 13.25 9.07
C ALA A 196 7.62 12.31 9.28
N GLN A 197 7.73 11.64 10.44
CA GLN A 197 8.81 10.66 10.71
C GLN A 197 8.31 9.53 11.60
N THR A 198 8.90 8.35 11.44
CA THR A 198 8.76 7.22 12.37
C THR A 198 9.64 7.41 13.60
N ARG A 199 9.13 7.05 14.77
CA ARG A 199 9.84 7.12 16.06
C ARG A 199 9.93 5.73 16.68
N GLY A 200 11.02 5.49 17.42
CA GLY A 200 11.31 4.17 17.99
C GLY A 200 12.13 3.34 17.00
N SER A 201 11.81 2.05 16.87
CA SER A 201 12.47 1.19 15.87
C SER A 201 12.01 1.54 14.46
N TRP A 202 12.79 1.13 13.45
CA TRP A 202 12.46 1.34 12.04
C TRP A 202 11.16 0.66 11.58
N ARG A 203 10.62 -0.28 12.38
CA ARG A 203 9.35 -0.99 12.13
C ARG A 203 8.16 -0.38 12.89
N SER A 204 8.40 0.64 13.70
CA SER A 204 7.44 1.21 14.64
C SER A 204 6.38 2.05 13.92
N ASP A 205 5.11 1.79 14.20
CA ASP A 205 3.98 2.61 13.73
C ASP A 205 3.77 3.89 14.57
N LEU A 206 4.73 4.24 15.44
CA LEU A 206 4.71 5.51 16.17
C LEU A 206 5.17 6.65 15.25
N PHE A 207 4.21 7.38 14.70
CA PHE A 207 4.49 8.54 13.86
C PHE A 207 4.53 9.85 14.63
N SER A 208 5.47 10.70 14.24
CA SER A 208 5.36 12.14 14.42
C SER A 208 4.56 12.76 13.26
N TYR A 209 3.92 13.89 13.52
CA TYR A 209 3.07 14.62 12.60
C TYR A 209 3.65 16.03 12.38
N ALA A 210 3.47 16.57 11.18
CA ALA A 210 3.81 17.95 10.85
C ALA A 210 2.71 18.59 9.99
N PRO A 211 2.55 19.92 9.96
CA PRO A 211 1.69 20.60 9.01
C PRO A 211 2.18 20.32 7.61
N LEU A 212 1.29 19.89 6.72
CA LEU A 212 1.64 19.55 5.33
C LEU A 212 2.33 20.72 4.64
N SER A 213 1.82 21.94 4.82
CA SER A 213 2.37 23.17 4.25
C SER A 213 3.81 23.47 4.67
N SER A 214 4.19 23.15 5.90
CA SER A 214 5.56 23.33 6.38
C SER A 214 6.49 22.17 6.00
N TRP A 215 5.92 20.96 5.87
CA TRP A 215 6.69 19.76 5.51
C TRP A 215 7.04 19.74 4.02
N LEU A 216 6.10 20.17 3.17
CA LEU A 216 6.19 20.22 1.72
C LEU A 216 5.83 21.63 1.20
N PRO A 217 6.66 22.66 1.46
CA PRO A 217 6.32 24.05 1.15
C PRO A 217 6.18 24.35 -0.35
N GLY A 218 6.72 23.49 -1.22
CA GLY A 218 6.58 23.61 -2.68
C GLY A 218 5.32 22.99 -3.25
N VAL A 219 4.51 22.29 -2.44
CA VAL A 219 3.30 21.62 -2.92
C VAL A 219 2.08 22.52 -2.74
N GLN A 220 1.40 22.81 -3.86
CA GLN A 220 0.14 23.54 -3.88
C GLN A 220 -1.02 22.55 -4.08
N LEU A 221 -1.84 22.35 -3.05
CA LEU A 221 -2.90 21.34 -3.08
C LEU A 221 -4.05 21.73 -4.03
N ASP A 222 -4.32 23.01 -4.18
CA ASP A 222 -5.36 23.61 -5.02
C ASP A 222 -4.92 23.85 -6.48
N ALA A 223 -3.69 23.46 -6.84
CA ALA A 223 -3.14 23.67 -8.18
C ALA A 223 -3.78 22.75 -9.26
N ILE A 224 -4.55 21.75 -8.87
CA ILE A 224 -5.18 20.79 -9.78
C ILE A 224 -6.68 20.73 -9.56
N ASP A 225 -7.46 20.86 -10.63
CA ASP A 225 -8.91 20.74 -10.54
C ASP A 225 -9.34 19.27 -10.31
N PRO A 226 -10.54 19.01 -9.73
CA PRO A 226 -11.06 17.67 -9.48
C PRO A 226 -11.01 16.70 -10.68
N ASP A 227 -11.31 17.19 -11.89
CA ASP A 227 -11.38 16.33 -13.07
C ASP A 227 -9.98 15.99 -13.57
N ALA A 228 -9.05 16.96 -13.52
CA ALA A 228 -7.64 16.72 -13.78
C ALA A 228 -7.01 15.76 -12.76
N ALA A 229 -7.32 15.91 -11.47
CA ALA A 229 -6.85 15.03 -10.41
C ALA A 229 -7.30 13.57 -10.63
N LEU A 230 -8.58 13.37 -10.95
CA LEU A 230 -9.10 12.04 -11.27
C LEU A 230 -8.40 11.44 -12.50
N ARG A 231 -8.23 12.20 -13.59
CA ARG A 231 -7.52 11.70 -14.79
C ARG A 231 -6.06 11.36 -14.50
N HIS A 232 -5.38 12.16 -13.67
CA HIS A 232 -4.00 11.91 -13.26
C HIS A 232 -3.86 10.58 -12.51
N ILE A 233 -4.73 10.35 -11.52
CA ILE A 233 -4.70 9.14 -10.73
C ILE A 233 -5.14 7.91 -11.55
N VAL A 234 -6.14 8.05 -12.42
CA VAL A 234 -6.56 6.98 -13.35
C VAL A 234 -5.40 6.60 -14.26
N LEU A 235 -4.68 7.58 -14.81
CA LEU A 235 -3.49 7.32 -15.61
C LEU A 235 -2.40 6.61 -14.79
N ALA A 236 -2.09 7.08 -13.58
CA ALA A 236 -1.10 6.46 -12.71
C ALA A 236 -1.45 4.99 -12.39
N HIS A 237 -2.73 4.70 -12.14
CA HIS A 237 -3.21 3.34 -11.96
C HIS A 237 -3.02 2.48 -13.23
N VAL A 238 -3.38 3.00 -14.41
CA VAL A 238 -3.19 2.29 -15.68
C VAL A 238 -1.71 2.09 -16.01
N ALA A 239 -0.84 3.04 -15.63
CA ALA A 239 0.61 2.94 -15.81
C ALA A 239 1.23 1.81 -14.99
N ALA A 240 0.80 1.68 -13.73
CA ALA A 240 1.31 0.70 -12.79
C ALA A 240 0.72 -0.71 -13.00
N PHE A 241 -0.58 -0.80 -13.29
CA PHE A 241 -1.34 -2.05 -13.23
C PHE A 241 -1.94 -2.47 -14.58
N GLY A 242 -1.80 -1.66 -15.64
CA GLY A 242 -2.36 -1.98 -16.95
C GLY A 242 -1.83 -3.30 -17.52
N PRO A 243 -2.68 -4.10 -18.20
CA PRO A 243 -4.07 -3.81 -18.59
C PRO A 243 -5.13 -3.99 -17.49
N VAL A 244 -5.98 -2.97 -17.33
CA VAL A 244 -7.06 -2.89 -16.31
C VAL A 244 -8.41 -2.58 -16.94
N SER A 245 -9.48 -3.00 -16.29
CA SER A 245 -10.85 -2.61 -16.64
C SER A 245 -11.28 -1.34 -15.90
N ILE A 246 -12.37 -0.71 -16.34
CA ILE A 246 -13.01 0.38 -15.59
C ILE A 246 -13.46 -0.09 -14.19
N ALA A 247 -13.84 -1.37 -14.05
CA ALA A 247 -14.25 -1.92 -12.76
C ALA A 247 -13.09 -2.02 -11.78
N ASP A 248 -11.90 -2.40 -12.26
CA ASP A 248 -10.67 -2.44 -11.43
C ASP A 248 -10.34 -1.04 -10.90
N ILE A 249 -10.27 -0.05 -11.79
CA ILE A 249 -9.97 1.34 -11.43
C ILE A 249 -11.00 1.87 -10.43
N TYR A 250 -12.30 1.64 -10.70
CA TYR A 250 -13.38 2.08 -9.82
C TYR A 250 -13.26 1.47 -8.41
N GLN A 251 -13.05 0.16 -8.32
CA GLN A 251 -12.93 -0.53 -7.03
C GLN A 251 -11.69 -0.10 -6.24
N TRP A 252 -10.58 0.15 -6.93
CA TRP A 252 -9.34 0.61 -6.32
C TRP A 252 -9.48 2.04 -5.77
N LEU A 253 -10.08 2.97 -6.52
CA LEU A 253 -10.30 4.35 -6.08
C LEU A 253 -11.27 4.41 -4.89
N GLY A 254 -12.42 3.72 -5.00
CA GLY A 254 -13.42 3.58 -3.95
C GLY A 254 -14.22 4.83 -3.55
N GLY A 255 -13.95 6.00 -4.15
CA GLY A 255 -14.71 7.24 -3.93
C GLY A 255 -15.50 7.71 -5.15
N PRO A 256 -14.86 7.95 -6.31
CA PRO A 256 -15.55 8.45 -7.50
C PRO A 256 -16.61 7.50 -8.02
N ARG A 257 -17.71 8.05 -8.55
CA ARG A 257 -18.75 7.25 -9.21
C ARG A 257 -18.21 6.59 -10.47
N ARG A 258 -18.68 5.39 -10.78
CA ARG A 258 -18.21 4.60 -11.92
C ARG A 258 -18.24 5.34 -13.27
N HIS A 259 -19.25 6.20 -13.50
CA HIS A 259 -19.33 6.98 -14.74
C HIS A 259 -18.26 8.10 -14.82
N GLN A 260 -17.83 8.66 -13.68
CA GLN A 260 -16.72 9.63 -13.64
C GLN A 260 -15.41 8.94 -14.00
N VAL A 261 -15.19 7.73 -13.49
CA VAL A 261 -14.02 6.89 -13.85
C VAL A 261 -14.03 6.57 -15.34
N ALA A 262 -15.18 6.15 -15.89
CA ALA A 262 -15.32 5.88 -17.32
C ALA A 262 -15.02 7.13 -18.17
N ALA A 263 -15.55 8.29 -17.78
CA ALA A 263 -15.29 9.57 -18.46
C ALA A 263 -13.80 9.95 -18.42
N ALA A 264 -13.12 9.75 -17.28
CA ALA A 264 -11.69 9.98 -17.13
C ALA A 264 -10.87 9.09 -18.09
N VAL A 265 -11.19 7.79 -18.15
CA VAL A 265 -10.56 6.85 -19.10
C VAL A 265 -10.78 7.29 -20.55
N MET A 266 -12.00 7.72 -20.91
CA MET A 266 -12.30 8.20 -22.26
C MET A 266 -11.50 9.47 -22.62
N ARG A 267 -11.37 10.42 -21.69
CA ARG A 267 -10.62 11.66 -21.90
C ARG A 267 -9.10 11.45 -22.04
N LEU A 268 -8.55 10.36 -21.48
CA LEU A 268 -7.14 10.00 -21.69
C LEU A 268 -6.85 9.60 -23.15
N GLY A 269 -7.88 9.24 -23.93
CA GLY A 269 -7.83 9.19 -25.39
C GLY A 269 -6.68 8.34 -25.94
N SER A 270 -5.84 8.95 -26.79
CA SER A 270 -4.74 8.28 -27.49
C SER A 270 -3.63 7.78 -26.57
N ARG A 271 -3.55 8.23 -25.32
CA ARG A 271 -2.58 7.73 -24.34
C ARG A 271 -2.84 6.27 -23.97
N LEU A 272 -4.07 5.80 -24.14
CA LEU A 272 -4.48 4.44 -23.80
C LEU A 272 -4.67 3.58 -25.06
N ALA A 273 -4.27 2.32 -24.97
CA ALA A 273 -4.61 1.28 -25.92
C ALA A 273 -5.69 0.37 -25.31
N ARG A 274 -6.65 -0.06 -26.14
CA ARG A 274 -7.64 -1.07 -25.77
C ARG A 274 -7.08 -2.45 -26.11
N VAL A 275 -7.13 -3.35 -25.14
CA VAL A 275 -6.71 -4.74 -25.30
C VAL A 275 -7.83 -5.67 -24.87
N HIS A 276 -7.89 -6.83 -25.52
CA HIS A 276 -8.80 -7.90 -25.20
C HIS A 276 -7.99 -9.09 -24.72
N ILE A 277 -8.37 -9.65 -23.58
CA ILE A 277 -7.56 -10.66 -22.90
C ILE A 277 -8.27 -11.98 -23.09
N THR A 278 -7.58 -12.92 -23.74
CA THR A 278 -8.17 -14.23 -24.06
C THR A 278 -8.57 -14.94 -22.79
N GLY A 279 -9.85 -15.35 -22.69
CA GLY A 279 -10.39 -16.04 -21.51
C GLY A 279 -10.90 -15.10 -20.40
N SER A 280 -10.79 -13.79 -20.56
CA SER A 280 -11.34 -12.81 -19.61
C SER A 280 -12.45 -11.98 -20.27
N PRO A 281 -13.64 -11.87 -19.66
CA PRO A 281 -14.69 -10.99 -20.18
C PRO A 281 -14.28 -9.52 -20.05
N GLY A 282 -14.82 -8.68 -20.94
CA GLY A 282 -14.71 -7.22 -20.85
C GLY A 282 -13.65 -6.58 -21.76
N GLU A 283 -13.60 -5.25 -21.69
CA GLU A 283 -12.58 -4.43 -22.35
C GLU A 283 -11.57 -3.93 -21.32
N TYR A 284 -10.29 -4.03 -21.66
CA TYR A 284 -9.18 -3.59 -20.83
C TYR A 284 -8.46 -2.43 -21.50
N VAL A 285 -7.91 -1.53 -20.69
CA VAL A 285 -7.06 -0.42 -21.13
C VAL A 285 -5.68 -0.55 -20.50
N MET A 286 -4.67 -0.18 -21.27
CA MET A 286 -3.29 -0.04 -20.82
C MET A 286 -2.68 1.22 -21.42
N LEU A 287 -1.51 1.65 -20.93
CA LEU A 287 -0.76 2.70 -21.61
C LEU A 287 -0.37 2.24 -23.01
N ARG A 288 -0.52 3.12 -23.99
CA ARG A 288 -0.22 2.82 -25.38
C ARG A 288 1.26 2.49 -25.59
N GLU A 289 2.15 3.20 -24.90
CA GLU A 289 3.60 2.98 -24.99
C GLU A 289 4.03 1.61 -24.48
N HIS A 290 3.27 1.02 -23.54
CA HIS A 290 3.53 -0.32 -23.00
C HIS A 290 3.02 -1.46 -23.91
N LEU A 291 2.30 -1.14 -25.00
CA LEU A 291 1.62 -2.14 -25.80
C LEU A 291 2.62 -3.04 -26.56
N ASP A 292 3.62 -2.45 -27.19
CA ASP A 292 4.60 -3.21 -27.97
C ASP A 292 5.46 -4.10 -27.06
N GLU A 293 5.80 -3.60 -25.87
CA GLU A 293 6.46 -4.39 -24.81
C GLU A 293 5.61 -5.60 -24.41
N LEU A 294 4.32 -5.41 -24.13
CA LEU A 294 3.41 -6.51 -23.82
C LEU A 294 3.32 -7.52 -24.97
N LEU A 295 3.25 -7.06 -26.22
CA LEU A 295 3.12 -7.95 -27.36
C LEU A 295 4.38 -8.78 -27.62
N ALA A 296 5.55 -8.21 -27.37
CA ALA A 296 6.85 -8.87 -27.48
C ALA A 296 7.27 -9.64 -26.21
N PHE A 297 6.52 -9.55 -25.12
CA PHE A 297 6.94 -10.12 -23.84
C PHE A 297 6.94 -11.65 -23.83
N HIS A 298 8.06 -12.20 -23.36
CA HIS A 298 8.26 -13.62 -23.10
C HIS A 298 8.89 -13.81 -21.70
N PRO A 299 8.30 -14.66 -20.83
CA PRO A 299 8.86 -14.94 -19.51
C PRO A 299 10.29 -15.50 -19.60
N GLN A 300 11.16 -15.10 -18.68
CA GLN A 300 12.59 -15.44 -18.66
C GLN A 300 12.92 -16.50 -17.59
N GLY A 301 12.14 -17.59 -17.54
CA GLY A 301 12.27 -18.66 -16.54
C GLY A 301 11.30 -18.53 -15.37
N ARG A 302 11.54 -19.33 -14.31
CA ARG A 302 10.75 -19.33 -13.08
C ARG A 302 11.01 -18.06 -12.26
N ALA A 303 9.98 -17.54 -11.62
CA ALA A 303 10.10 -16.43 -10.68
C ALA A 303 9.18 -16.61 -9.47
N VAL A 304 9.76 -16.46 -8.27
CA VAL A 304 9.05 -16.50 -6.99
C VAL A 304 9.11 -15.15 -6.30
N ALA A 305 8.00 -14.70 -5.72
CA ALA A 305 7.97 -13.49 -4.92
C ALA A 305 7.06 -13.63 -3.69
N LEU A 306 7.46 -13.02 -2.58
CA LEU A 306 6.64 -12.87 -1.38
C LEU A 306 6.12 -11.43 -1.31
N LEU A 307 4.80 -11.25 -1.46
CA LEU A 307 4.17 -9.93 -1.30
C LEU A 307 3.56 -9.80 0.09
N PRO A 308 3.74 -8.67 0.79
CA PRO A 308 3.19 -8.50 2.12
C PRO A 308 1.66 -8.47 2.12
N PRO A 309 1.03 -8.66 3.29
CA PRO A 309 -0.39 -8.41 3.45
C PRO A 309 -0.79 -7.06 2.85
N LYS A 310 -1.91 -7.02 2.14
CA LYS A 310 -2.50 -5.80 1.57
C LYS A 310 -1.63 -5.11 0.51
N ASP A 311 -0.64 -5.81 -0.07
CA ASP A 311 0.20 -5.26 -1.14
C ASP A 311 -0.63 -4.66 -2.28
N SER A 312 -0.19 -3.52 -2.80
CA SER A 312 -0.93 -2.75 -3.80
C SER A 312 -1.24 -3.52 -5.07
N TYR A 313 -0.37 -4.45 -5.49
CA TYR A 313 -0.61 -5.24 -6.70
C TYR A 313 -1.82 -6.16 -6.55
N VAL A 314 -1.94 -6.84 -5.40
CA VAL A 314 -3.10 -7.70 -5.09
C VAL A 314 -4.38 -6.89 -4.94
N MET A 315 -4.26 -5.66 -4.45
CA MET A 315 -5.38 -4.78 -4.14
C MET A 315 -5.77 -3.84 -5.30
N ALA A 316 -5.03 -3.85 -6.42
CA ALA A 316 -5.28 -3.00 -7.57
C ALA A 316 -6.47 -3.47 -8.44
N TYR A 317 -6.79 -4.77 -8.39
CA TYR A 317 -7.78 -5.37 -9.27
C TYR A 317 -9.06 -5.73 -8.51
N GLY A 318 -10.19 -5.49 -9.15
CA GLY A 318 -11.48 -5.93 -8.65
C GLY A 318 -11.72 -7.41 -8.92
N ASP A 319 -11.36 -7.86 -10.12
CA ASP A 319 -11.30 -9.27 -10.46
C ASP A 319 -9.85 -9.78 -10.43
N ARG A 320 -9.60 -10.73 -9.53
CA ARG A 320 -8.28 -11.35 -9.35
C ARG A 320 -8.11 -12.64 -10.16
N SER A 321 -9.12 -13.05 -10.93
CA SER A 321 -9.10 -14.27 -11.76
C SER A 321 -7.92 -14.35 -12.72
N ARG A 322 -7.30 -13.21 -13.07
CA ARG A 322 -6.08 -13.14 -13.88
C ARG A 322 -4.90 -13.92 -13.27
N PHE A 323 -4.77 -13.88 -11.94
CA PHE A 323 -3.60 -14.38 -11.22
C PHE A 323 -3.96 -15.24 -10.01
N LEU A 324 -5.23 -15.57 -9.82
CA LEU A 324 -5.71 -16.38 -8.71
C LEU A 324 -6.79 -17.34 -9.19
N ASP A 325 -6.58 -18.63 -8.94
CA ASP A 325 -7.60 -19.64 -9.18
C ASP A 325 -8.84 -19.35 -8.32
N ALA A 326 -10.02 -19.57 -8.89
CA ALA A 326 -11.29 -19.36 -8.19
C ALA A 326 -11.39 -20.19 -6.90
N ALA A 327 -10.77 -21.37 -6.84
CA ALA A 327 -10.77 -22.25 -5.67
C ALA A 327 -10.09 -21.65 -4.43
N TYR A 328 -9.19 -20.67 -4.60
CA TYR A 328 -8.40 -20.09 -3.52
C TYR A 328 -8.80 -18.64 -3.16
N ARG A 329 -9.88 -18.11 -3.75
CA ARG A 329 -10.30 -16.71 -3.57
C ARG A 329 -10.48 -16.30 -2.11
N GLU A 330 -11.13 -17.15 -1.33
CA GLU A 330 -11.44 -16.89 0.09
C GLU A 330 -10.22 -17.11 1.00
N ARG A 331 -9.20 -17.85 0.54
CA ARG A 331 -8.03 -18.19 1.34
C ARG A 331 -6.99 -17.08 1.43
N ILE A 332 -7.03 -16.12 0.50
CA ILE A 332 -6.02 -15.05 0.42
C ILE A 332 -6.49 -13.72 1.00
N VAL A 333 -7.74 -13.62 1.46
CA VAL A 333 -8.31 -12.37 2.01
C VAL A 333 -8.97 -12.60 3.35
N ASP A 334 -8.95 -11.58 4.20
CA ASP A 334 -9.75 -11.55 5.42
C ASP A 334 -11.23 -11.23 5.13
N ARG A 335 -12.06 -11.22 6.18
CA ARG A 335 -13.49 -10.87 6.10
C ARG A 335 -13.75 -9.45 5.58
N ALA A 336 -12.77 -8.54 5.68
CA ALA A 336 -12.85 -7.19 5.15
C ALA A 336 -12.41 -7.12 3.67
N GLY A 337 -12.04 -8.25 3.06
CA GLY A 337 -11.53 -8.34 1.69
C GLY A 337 -10.09 -7.85 1.54
N GLU A 338 -9.34 -7.75 2.64
CA GLU A 338 -7.93 -7.35 2.65
C GLU A 338 -7.04 -8.56 2.49
N ALA A 339 -6.08 -8.50 1.56
CA ALA A 339 -5.21 -9.63 1.27
C ALA A 339 -4.25 -9.96 2.43
N TYR A 340 -4.05 -11.24 2.71
CA TYR A 340 -2.94 -11.76 3.50
C TYR A 340 -1.62 -11.66 2.74
N GLY A 341 -0.51 -12.08 3.37
CA GLY A 341 0.76 -12.25 2.67
C GLY A 341 0.59 -13.29 1.57
N THR A 342 0.99 -12.99 0.34
CA THR A 342 0.79 -13.86 -0.82
C THR A 342 2.11 -14.36 -1.38
N VAL A 343 2.14 -15.62 -1.75
CA VAL A 343 3.27 -16.30 -2.38
C VAL A 343 2.96 -16.38 -3.88
N TRP A 344 3.88 -15.90 -4.70
CA TRP A 344 3.70 -15.82 -6.16
C TRP A 344 4.67 -16.75 -6.86
N LEU A 345 4.16 -17.45 -7.88
CA LEU A 345 4.94 -18.26 -8.83
C LEU A 345 4.52 -17.85 -10.25
N ASP A 346 5.47 -17.38 -11.06
CA ASP A 346 5.27 -17.01 -12.46
C ASP A 346 4.06 -16.09 -12.70
N GLY A 347 3.87 -15.14 -11.79
CA GLY A 347 2.80 -14.16 -11.82
C GLY A 347 1.43 -14.65 -11.37
N ALA A 348 1.30 -15.88 -10.86
CA ALA A 348 0.11 -16.38 -10.19
C ALA A 348 0.32 -16.47 -8.67
N ILE A 349 -0.73 -16.21 -7.90
CA ILE A 349 -0.76 -16.48 -6.46
C ILE A 349 -0.90 -18.00 -6.28
N ALA A 350 0.07 -18.59 -5.61
CA ALA A 350 0.19 -20.02 -5.42
C ALA A 350 0.32 -20.40 -3.94
N GLY A 351 0.09 -19.46 -3.03
CA GLY A 351 0.05 -19.70 -1.60
C GLY A 351 -0.09 -18.42 -0.78
N THR A 352 -0.06 -18.59 0.53
CA THR A 352 0.01 -17.50 1.50
C THR A 352 1.24 -17.62 2.38
N TRP A 353 1.64 -16.52 3.02
CA TRP A 353 2.69 -16.52 4.02
C TRP A 353 2.35 -15.60 5.19
N SER A 354 2.91 -15.91 6.35
CA SER A 354 2.82 -15.08 7.56
C SER A 354 4.17 -14.91 8.24
N LEU A 355 4.27 -13.87 9.06
CA LEU A 355 5.51 -13.46 9.73
C LEU A 355 5.30 -13.38 11.24
N GLN A 356 6.14 -14.10 11.98
CA GLN A 356 6.21 -14.05 13.44
C GLN A 356 7.56 -13.42 13.83
N LEU A 357 7.53 -12.11 14.12
CA LEU A 357 8.74 -11.30 14.29
C LEU A 357 9.59 -11.68 15.52
N ARG A 358 8.98 -12.19 16.60
CA ARG A 358 9.72 -12.50 17.84
C ARG A 358 10.40 -13.86 17.77
N GLU A 359 9.73 -14.79 17.12
CA GLU A 359 10.15 -16.16 16.86
C GLU A 359 11.08 -16.24 15.64
N GLU A 360 11.28 -15.12 14.93
CA GLU A 360 12.03 -15.05 13.67
C GLU A 360 11.57 -16.08 12.63
N HIS A 361 10.26 -16.33 12.61
CA HIS A 361 9.65 -17.43 11.86
C HIS A 361 8.81 -16.92 10.68
N ILE A 362 9.03 -17.51 9.51
CA ILE A 362 8.24 -17.31 8.29
C ILE A 362 7.50 -18.62 7.99
N ALA A 363 6.17 -18.58 8.04
CA ALA A 363 5.34 -19.71 7.63
C ALA A 363 4.82 -19.51 6.21
N VAL A 364 5.00 -20.51 5.36
CA VAL A 364 4.53 -20.55 3.97
C VAL A 364 3.55 -21.70 3.79
N ARG A 365 2.38 -21.39 3.22
CA ARG A 365 1.33 -22.37 2.89
C ARG A 365 1.07 -22.33 1.39
N LEU A 366 1.50 -23.37 0.68
CA LEU A 366 1.38 -23.51 -0.76
C LEU A 366 0.06 -24.21 -1.13
N PHE A 367 -0.61 -23.74 -2.18
CA PHE A 367 -1.87 -24.35 -2.63
C PHE A 367 -1.69 -25.71 -3.29
N GLU A 368 -0.53 -25.92 -3.93
CA GLU A 368 -0.17 -27.16 -4.61
C GLU A 368 1.32 -27.45 -4.38
N PRO A 369 1.76 -28.72 -4.51
CA PRO A 369 3.18 -29.07 -4.47
C PRO A 369 3.97 -28.37 -5.57
N TRP A 370 5.15 -27.85 -5.22
CA TRP A 370 6.06 -27.20 -6.16
C TRP A 370 7.22 -28.10 -6.56
N ASP A 371 7.78 -27.87 -7.74
CA ASP A 371 9.00 -28.53 -8.18
C ASP A 371 10.25 -28.03 -7.40
N PRO A 372 11.38 -28.75 -7.46
CA PRO A 372 12.59 -28.36 -6.73
C PRO A 372 13.17 -27.00 -7.10
N GLU A 373 13.00 -26.53 -8.34
CA GLU A 373 13.50 -25.22 -8.78
C GLU A 373 12.72 -24.10 -8.09
N ALA A 374 11.38 -24.18 -8.10
CA ALA A 374 10.52 -23.21 -7.45
C ALA A 374 10.70 -23.21 -5.92
N LEU A 375 10.92 -24.37 -5.29
CA LEU A 375 11.25 -24.45 -3.86
C LEU A 375 12.60 -23.82 -3.52
N GLY A 376 13.62 -23.99 -4.39
CA GLY A 376 14.91 -23.31 -4.24
C GLY A 376 14.78 -21.79 -4.30
N LEU A 377 13.99 -21.26 -5.24
CA LEU A 377 13.70 -19.83 -5.34
C LEU A 377 12.92 -19.30 -4.13
N LEU A 378 11.95 -20.07 -3.61
CA LEU A 378 11.22 -19.70 -2.40
C LEU A 378 12.16 -19.56 -1.19
N ASP A 379 13.09 -20.50 -1.05
CA ASP A 379 14.10 -20.51 0.01
C ASP A 379 15.07 -19.31 -0.11
N GLU A 380 15.42 -18.90 -1.33
CA GLU A 380 16.15 -17.65 -1.57
C GLU A 380 15.35 -16.39 -1.15
N GLU A 381 14.05 -16.35 -1.47
CA GLU A 381 13.15 -15.26 -1.07
C GLU A 381 13.03 -15.15 0.46
N THR A 382 12.81 -16.26 1.18
CA THR A 382 12.68 -16.24 2.64
C THR A 382 13.99 -15.84 3.31
N ARG A 383 15.15 -16.30 2.82
CA ARG A 383 16.46 -15.83 3.31
C ARG A 383 16.69 -14.35 3.03
N ARG A 384 16.30 -13.84 1.85
CA ARG A 384 16.41 -12.40 1.55
C ARG A 384 15.51 -11.59 2.48
N LEU A 385 14.33 -12.12 2.85
CA LEU A 385 13.45 -11.47 3.81
C LEU A 385 14.06 -11.48 5.22
N GLY A 386 14.62 -12.61 5.66
CA GLY A 386 15.35 -12.73 6.91
C GLY A 386 16.48 -11.70 7.03
N ARG A 387 17.24 -11.46 5.95
CA ARG A 387 18.28 -10.41 5.91
C ARG A 387 17.73 -9.00 6.09
N LEU A 388 16.63 -8.64 5.43
CA LEU A 388 15.96 -7.33 5.65
C LEU A 388 15.54 -7.16 7.12
N LEU A 389 15.08 -8.25 7.72
CA LEU A 389 14.56 -8.28 9.08
C LEU A 389 15.66 -8.46 10.16
N ASP A 390 16.94 -8.49 9.78
CA ASP A 390 18.06 -8.78 10.68
C ASP A 390 17.84 -10.05 11.52
N PHE A 391 17.17 -11.07 10.97
CA PHE A 391 16.96 -12.33 11.68
C PHE A 391 18.29 -13.08 11.81
N THR A 392 18.54 -13.58 13.01
CA THR A 392 19.77 -14.29 13.40
C THR A 392 19.58 -15.81 13.40
N ALA A 393 18.34 -16.27 13.65
CA ALA A 393 17.93 -17.66 13.69
C ALA A 393 16.63 -17.82 12.89
N LEU A 394 16.68 -17.47 11.60
CA LEU A 394 15.53 -17.59 10.69
C LEU A 394 15.01 -19.04 10.68
N ASP A 395 13.77 -19.21 11.11
CA ASP A 395 13.00 -20.45 10.97
C ASP A 395 12.01 -20.31 9.81
N VAL A 396 11.93 -21.33 8.96
CA VAL A 396 11.01 -21.34 7.81
C VAL A 396 10.27 -22.66 7.77
N SER A 397 8.94 -22.59 7.86
CA SER A 397 8.06 -23.73 7.62
C SER A 397 7.38 -23.59 6.26
N VAL A 398 7.42 -24.66 5.47
CA VAL A 398 6.72 -24.73 4.17
C VAL A 398 5.80 -25.94 4.21
N GLY A 399 4.50 -25.70 4.09
CA GLY A 399 3.49 -26.75 4.06
C GLY A 399 2.47 -26.54 2.95
N LEU A 400 1.68 -27.57 2.67
CA LEU A 400 0.50 -27.43 1.81
C LEU A 400 -0.63 -26.77 2.59
N ASP A 401 -1.42 -25.98 1.89
CA ASP A 401 -2.66 -25.38 2.35
C ASP A 401 -3.78 -26.43 2.21
N GLU A 402 -3.77 -27.39 3.14
CA GLU A 402 -4.87 -28.34 3.26
C GLU A 402 -6.12 -27.56 3.65
N ALA A 403 -7.19 -27.69 2.85
CA ALA A 403 -8.47 -27.06 3.15
C ALA A 403 -8.88 -27.48 4.57
N GLU A 404 -9.08 -26.52 5.47
CA GLU A 404 -9.44 -26.70 6.89
C GLU A 404 -10.13 -28.06 7.15
N ALA A 405 -9.33 -29.03 7.62
CA ALA A 405 -9.66 -29.62 8.90
C ALA A 405 -9.17 -28.64 9.98
N ASP A 406 -9.95 -28.54 11.04
CA ASP A 406 -9.71 -27.78 12.26
C ASP A 406 -8.24 -27.53 12.61
N ASP A 407 -8.02 -26.37 13.22
CA ASP A 407 -6.86 -25.93 14.00
C ASP A 407 -6.12 -27.08 14.74
N ASP A 408 -5.30 -27.87 14.02
CA ASP A 408 -4.18 -28.64 14.55
C ASP A 408 -3.31 -29.29 13.44
N GLN A 409 -2.08 -28.78 13.35
CA GLN A 409 -0.84 -29.46 12.94
C GLN A 409 -0.83 -30.47 11.77
N ALA A 410 -0.30 -30.02 10.63
CA ALA A 410 0.65 -30.80 9.84
C ALA A 410 1.76 -29.88 9.30
N THR A 411 2.92 -29.94 9.94
CA THR A 411 4.15 -29.28 9.48
C THR A 411 4.95 -30.28 8.68
N ILE A 412 5.19 -29.99 7.39
CA ILE A 412 6.22 -30.69 6.63
C ILE A 412 7.54 -29.97 6.94
N THR A 413 8.38 -30.60 7.75
CA THR A 413 9.71 -30.08 8.09
C THR A 413 10.64 -30.29 6.90
N LEU A 414 11.11 -29.22 6.26
CA LEU A 414 12.25 -29.29 5.35
C LEU A 414 13.53 -29.58 6.17
N PRO A 415 14.49 -30.35 5.64
CA PRO A 415 15.66 -30.77 6.39
C PRO A 415 16.50 -29.56 6.82
N SER A 416 16.73 -29.47 8.14
CA SER A 416 17.67 -28.53 8.74
C SER A 416 19.08 -28.83 8.22
N ILE A 417 19.69 -27.89 7.49
CA ILE A 417 21.11 -27.94 7.18
C ILE A 417 21.76 -26.74 7.85
N THR A 418 22.55 -27.04 8.87
CA THR A 418 23.39 -26.08 9.59
C THR A 418 24.35 -25.43 8.62
N VAL A 419 24.25 -24.11 8.44
CA VAL A 419 25.30 -23.34 7.75
C VAL A 419 26.50 -23.29 8.68
N GLY A 420 27.57 -24.00 8.30
CA GLY A 420 28.84 -23.96 9.01
C GLY A 420 29.48 -22.58 8.92
N LYS A 421 29.81 -22.04 10.11
CA LYS A 421 30.67 -20.91 10.50
C LYS A 421 31.15 -19.92 9.44
#